data_AF-A0A7X2D2S3-F1
#
_entry.id   AF-A0A7X2D2S3-F1
#
_cell.length_a   1.000
_cell.length_b   1.000
_cell.length_c   1.000
_cell.angle_alpha   90.00
_cell.angle_beta   90.00
_cell.angle_gamma   90.00
#
_symmetry.space_group_name_H-M   'P 1'
#
loop_
_entity.id
_entity.type
_entity.pdbx_description
1 polymer ?
#
loop_
_entity_poly.entity_id
_entity_poly.type
_entity_poly.pdbx_seq_one_letter_code
_entity_poly.pdbx_strand_id
1 'polypeptide(L)'
;MTARRGTPERRAADRAGREAEDAVAAWLAAAGWVLLDRRARGRRGDGAGEIDIVALDPTAEAPVVVFVEVKARPTVAAALESVSAAQRRRLAVAAEGWLAAHPEHAQAGVRFDVVSVTPGAGPDHLPDAWRPEG
;
A
#
# COMPACT_ATOMS: atom_id res chain seq x y z
N MET A 1 27.45 13.04 -13.75
CA MET A 1 26.10 12.71 -13.23
C MET A 1 25.33 11.93 -14.29
N THR A 2 25.50 10.62 -14.36
CA THR A 2 24.83 9.77 -15.35
C THR A 2 23.65 9.09 -14.68
N ALA A 3 22.43 9.54 -14.98
CA ALA A 3 21.22 8.82 -14.62
C ALA A 3 21.29 7.41 -15.21
N ARG A 4 21.40 6.38 -14.36
CA ARG A 4 21.35 4.98 -14.80
C ARG A 4 19.98 4.74 -15.42
N ARG A 5 19.89 4.69 -16.76
CA ARG A 5 18.69 4.27 -17.47
C ARG A 5 18.43 2.81 -17.10
N GLY A 6 17.40 2.54 -16.30
CA GLY A 6 16.97 1.18 -15.97
C GLY A 6 16.66 0.38 -17.24
N THR A 7 16.87 -0.94 -17.19
CA THR A 7 16.61 -1.88 -18.29
C THR A 7 15.16 -1.77 -18.76
N PRO A 8 14.85 -2.10 -20.03
CA PRO A 8 13.48 -2.08 -20.54
C PRO A 8 12.49 -2.87 -19.68
N GLU A 9 12.93 -4.02 -19.16
CA GLU A 9 12.17 -4.89 -18.25
C GLU A 9 11.80 -4.17 -16.95
N ARG A 10 12.76 -3.47 -16.33
CA ARG A 10 12.50 -2.71 -15.09
C ARG A 10 11.50 -1.59 -15.33
N ARG A 11 11.60 -0.89 -16.47
CA ARG A 11 10.63 0.15 -16.85
C ARG A 11 9.23 -0.42 -17.11
N ALA A 12 9.15 -1.62 -17.66
CA ALA A 12 7.88 -2.30 -17.89
C ALA A 12 7.25 -2.76 -16.56
N ALA A 13 8.04 -3.33 -15.66
CA ALA A 13 7.61 -3.68 -14.31
C ALA A 13 7.16 -2.44 -13.52
N ASP A 14 7.90 -1.34 -13.60
CA ASP A 14 7.52 -0.07 -12.95
C ASP A 14 6.18 0.44 -13.50
N ARG A 15 5.96 0.40 -14.82
CA ARG A 15 4.67 0.79 -15.42
C ARG A 15 3.53 -0.13 -14.97
N ALA A 16 3.73 -1.44 -15.01
CA ALA A 16 2.72 -2.41 -14.56
C ALA A 16 2.37 -2.20 -13.07
N GLY A 17 3.35 -1.88 -12.24
CA GLY A 17 3.13 -1.52 -10.83
C GLY A 17 2.25 -0.27 -10.68
N ARG A 18 2.49 0.76 -11.50
CA ARG A 18 1.67 2.00 -11.48
C ARG A 18 0.24 1.74 -11.92
N GLU A 19 0.06 0.97 -12.99
CA GLU A 19 -1.26 0.61 -13.50
C GLU A 19 -2.05 -0.23 -12.48
N ALA A 20 -1.38 -1.15 -11.78
CA ALA A 20 -1.99 -1.91 -10.69
C ALA A 20 -2.41 -1.00 -9.52
N GLU A 21 -1.55 -0.07 -9.09
CA GLU A 21 -1.87 0.92 -8.06
C GLU A 21 -3.07 1.81 -8.46
N ASP A 22 -3.10 2.29 -9.71
CA ASP A 22 -4.22 3.08 -10.24
C ASP A 22 -5.53 2.29 -10.23
N ALA A 23 -5.48 1.01 -10.63
CA ALA A 23 -6.65 0.14 -10.63
C ALA A 23 -7.20 -0.12 -9.22
N VAL A 24 -6.32 -0.35 -8.24
CA VAL A 24 -6.73 -0.54 -6.84
C VAL A 24 -7.29 0.74 -6.25
N ALA A 25 -6.67 1.89 -6.52
CA ALA A 25 -7.18 3.19 -6.06
C ALA A 25 -8.60 3.47 -6.62
N ALA A 26 -8.81 3.22 -7.92
CA ALA A 26 -10.12 3.37 -8.55
C ALA A 26 -11.16 2.41 -7.95
N TRP A 27 -10.77 1.16 -7.70
CA TRP A 27 -11.64 0.16 -7.09
C TRP A 27 -12.05 0.52 -5.66
N LEU A 28 -11.10 0.95 -4.81
CA LEU A 28 -11.36 1.43 -3.46
C LEU A 28 -12.30 2.64 -3.46
N ALA A 29 -12.04 3.62 -4.32
CA ALA A 29 -12.89 4.80 -4.44
C ALA A 29 -14.32 4.43 -4.89
N ALA A 30 -14.46 3.51 -5.85
CA ALA A 30 -15.77 3.01 -6.27
C ALA A 30 -16.50 2.23 -5.16
N ALA A 31 -15.75 1.60 -4.25
CA ALA A 31 -16.27 0.97 -3.04
C ALA A 31 -16.55 1.95 -1.88
N GLY A 32 -16.41 3.27 -2.10
CA GLY A 32 -16.73 4.31 -1.12
C GLY A 32 -15.61 4.62 -0.12
N TRP A 33 -14.41 4.07 -0.32
CA TRP A 33 -13.26 4.40 0.53
C TRP A 33 -12.77 5.81 0.26
N VAL A 34 -12.30 6.49 1.31
CA VAL A 34 -11.68 7.81 1.19
C VAL A 34 -10.18 7.62 1.00
N LEU A 35 -9.67 7.91 -0.20
CA LEU A 35 -8.23 7.89 -0.46
C LEU A 35 -7.58 9.11 0.20
N LEU A 36 -6.62 8.88 1.09
CA LEU A 36 -5.89 9.90 1.84
C LEU A 36 -4.56 10.25 1.16
N ASP A 37 -3.84 9.23 0.67
CA ASP A 37 -2.54 9.40 0.02
C ASP A 37 -2.21 8.23 -0.90
N ARG A 38 -1.26 8.44 -1.80
CA ARG A 38 -0.74 7.43 -2.74
C ARG A 38 0.77 7.54 -2.82
N ARG A 39 1.46 6.40 -2.84
CA ARG A 39 2.94 6.32 -2.78
C ARG A 39 3.48 7.11 -1.58
N ALA A 40 2.80 6.93 -0.45
CA ALA A 40 3.09 7.62 0.78
C ALA A 40 4.47 7.21 1.29
N ARG A 41 5.30 8.20 1.61
CA ARG A 41 6.64 7.98 2.14
C ARG A 41 6.68 8.51 3.57
N GLY A 42 7.25 7.73 4.48
CA GLY A 42 7.56 8.23 5.81
C GLY A 42 8.55 9.40 5.72
N ARG A 43 8.39 10.43 6.54
CA ARG A 43 9.34 11.58 6.61
C ARG A 43 10.78 11.17 6.96
N ARG A 44 11.01 9.94 7.43
CA ARG A 44 12.31 9.39 7.81
C ARG A 44 13.08 8.81 6.62
N GLY A 45 13.47 9.66 5.67
CA GLY A 45 14.50 9.35 4.66
C GLY A 45 14.31 8.06 3.84
N ASP A 46 15.37 7.72 3.12
CA ASP A 46 15.56 6.64 2.14
C ASP A 46 15.41 5.21 2.68
N GLY A 47 15.18 5.06 4.00
CA GLY A 47 14.96 3.78 4.67
C GLY A 47 13.51 3.45 5.05
N ALA A 48 12.60 4.42 5.06
CA ALA A 48 11.26 4.24 5.61
C ALA A 48 10.32 3.37 4.75
N GLY A 49 10.69 2.98 3.52
CA GLY A 49 9.75 2.32 2.60
C GLY A 49 8.70 3.29 2.02
N GLU A 50 7.97 2.80 1.02
CA GLU A 50 6.85 3.50 0.38
C GLU A 50 5.61 2.63 0.57
N ILE A 51 4.49 3.24 0.95
CA ILE A 51 3.17 2.60 1.02
C ILE A 51 2.42 2.98 -0.25
N ASP A 52 1.87 2.00 -0.95
CA ASP A 52 1.21 2.24 -2.24
C ASP A 52 -0.03 3.12 -2.09
N ILE A 53 -0.93 2.81 -1.15
CA ILE A 53 -2.17 3.57 -0.92
C ILE A 53 -2.44 3.72 0.58
N VAL A 54 -2.91 4.89 0.99
CA VAL A 54 -3.46 5.16 2.32
C VAL A 54 -4.92 5.57 2.19
N ALA A 55 -5.82 4.95 2.94
CA ALA A 55 -7.25 5.20 2.83
C ALA A 55 -8.01 5.08 4.17
N LEU A 56 -9.23 5.59 4.24
CA LEU A 56 -10.19 5.29 5.32
C LEU A 56 -11.17 4.21 4.88
N ASP A 57 -11.35 3.22 5.75
CA ASP A 57 -12.35 2.16 5.56
C ASP A 57 -13.75 2.69 5.86
N PRO A 58 -14.68 2.68 4.88
CA PRO A 58 -16.05 3.19 5.07
C PRO A 58 -16.94 2.22 5.89
N THR A 59 -16.48 1.00 6.15
CA THR A 59 -17.25 -0.05 6.84
C THR A 59 -16.97 -0.10 8.34
N ALA A 60 -15.93 0.57 8.81
CA ALA A 60 -15.53 0.56 10.21
C ALA A 60 -16.47 1.43 11.07
N GLU A 61 -16.81 0.96 12.27
CA GLU A 61 -17.64 1.70 13.24
C GLU A 61 -16.97 2.98 13.75
N ALA A 62 -15.64 3.05 13.67
CA ALA A 62 -14.81 4.20 13.99
C ALA A 62 -13.76 4.40 12.88
N PRO A 63 -13.16 5.61 12.74
CA PRO A 63 -12.15 5.85 11.71
C PRO A 63 -11.00 4.86 11.80
N VAL A 64 -10.68 4.21 10.67
CA VAL A 64 -9.51 3.34 10.53
C VAL A 64 -8.71 3.80 9.32
N VAL A 65 -7.45 4.17 9.55
CA VAL A 65 -6.47 4.40 8.49
C VAL A 65 -5.91 3.05 8.06
N VAL A 66 -6.05 2.78 6.77
CA VAL A 66 -5.62 1.54 6.14
C VAL A 66 -4.44 1.83 5.23
N PHE A 67 -3.34 1.14 5.48
CA PHE A 67 -2.15 1.14 4.65
C PHE A 67 -2.19 -0.09 3.74
N VAL A 68 -2.37 0.13 2.44
CA VAL A 68 -2.56 -0.94 1.46
C VAL A 68 -1.28 -1.14 0.66
N GLU A 69 -0.81 -2.39 0.62
CA GLU A 69 0.25 -2.84 -0.28
C GLU A 69 -0.37 -3.54 -1.50
N VAL A 70 0.05 -3.15 -2.71
CA VAL A 70 -0.45 -3.70 -3.97
C VAL A 70 0.58 -4.64 -4.58
N LYS A 71 0.17 -5.85 -4.95
CA LYS A 71 1.04 -6.86 -5.56
C LYS A 71 0.44 -7.42 -6.85
N ALA A 72 1.22 -7.37 -7.93
CA ALA A 72 0.89 -8.08 -9.17
C ALA A 72 1.12 -9.60 -8.98
N ARG A 73 0.13 -10.31 -8.46
CA ARG A 73 0.16 -11.74 -8.14
C ARG A 73 -1.19 -12.39 -8.45
N PRO A 74 -1.21 -13.69 -8.81
CA PRO A 74 -2.43 -14.40 -9.23
C PRO A 74 -3.49 -14.53 -8.13
N THR A 75 -3.08 -14.49 -6.86
CA THR A 75 -3.96 -14.64 -5.70
C THR A 75 -3.50 -13.75 -4.56
N VAL A 76 -4.42 -13.41 -3.65
CA VAL A 76 -4.07 -12.64 -2.46
C VAL A 76 -3.16 -13.41 -1.49
N ALA A 77 -3.24 -14.74 -1.46
CA ALA A 77 -2.31 -15.57 -0.70
C ALA A 77 -0.86 -15.43 -1.22
N ALA A 78 -0.66 -15.52 -2.53
CA ALA A 78 0.66 -15.34 -3.15
C ALA A 78 1.17 -13.88 -2.99
N ALA A 79 0.25 -12.91 -2.97
CA ALA A 79 0.59 -11.54 -2.64
C ALA A 79 1.08 -11.41 -1.19
N LEU A 80 0.35 -11.94 -0.21
CA LEU A 80 0.73 -11.91 1.20
C LEU A 80 2.09 -12.59 1.46
N GLU A 81 2.31 -13.76 0.87
CA GLU A 81 3.59 -14.48 0.98
C GLU A 81 4.77 -13.68 0.42
N SER A 82 4.52 -12.86 -0.61
CA SER A 82 5.55 -11.98 -1.18
C SER A 82 5.92 -10.80 -0.28
N VAL A 83 5.08 -10.46 0.70
CA VAL A 83 5.33 -9.39 1.68
C VAL A 83 6.24 -9.93 2.79
N SER A 84 7.55 -9.90 2.53
CA SER A 84 8.59 -10.33 3.47
C SER A 84 8.54 -9.58 4.81
N ALA A 85 9.06 -10.20 5.88
CA ALA A 85 9.17 -9.56 7.19
C ALA A 85 9.93 -8.22 7.15
N ALA A 86 10.98 -8.12 6.32
CA ALA A 86 11.71 -6.87 6.11
C ALA A 86 10.85 -5.79 5.44
N GLN A 87 9.98 -6.17 4.49
CA GLN A 87 9.03 -5.24 3.86
C GLN A 87 7.98 -4.77 4.87
N ARG A 88 7.41 -5.68 5.68
CA ARG A 88 6.45 -5.33 6.74
C ARG A 88 7.02 -4.30 7.71
N ARG A 89 8.26 -4.47 8.15
CA ARG A 89 8.97 -3.51 9.02
C ARG A 89 9.13 -2.15 8.36
N ARG A 90 9.49 -2.10 7.08
CA ARG A 90 9.57 -0.83 6.34
C ARG A 90 8.20 -0.16 6.24
N LEU A 91 7.17 -0.89 5.84
CA LEU A 91 5.81 -0.35 5.75
C LEU A 91 5.30 0.18 7.10
N ALA A 92 5.62 -0.49 8.21
CA ALA A 92 5.32 0.01 9.55
C ALA A 92 6.02 1.36 9.84
N VAL A 93 7.30 1.49 9.53
CA VAL A 93 8.04 2.75 9.68
C VAL A 93 7.49 3.87 8.78
N ALA A 94 7.11 3.55 7.53
CA ALA A 94 6.43 4.51 6.66
C ALA A 94 5.08 4.96 7.25
N ALA A 95 4.28 4.02 7.74
CA ALA A 95 2.99 4.29 8.36
C ALA A 95 3.12 5.18 9.60
N GLU A 96 4.06 4.89 10.50
CA GLU A 96 4.37 5.75 11.66
C GLU A 96 4.77 7.16 11.22
N GLY A 97 5.64 7.27 10.20
CA GLY A 97 6.04 8.55 9.66
C GLY A 97 4.90 9.34 9.02
N TRP A 98 3.97 8.64 8.37
CA TRP A 98 2.77 9.21 7.77
C TRP A 98 1.77 9.65 8.83
N LEU A 99 1.49 8.84 9.85
CA LEU A 99 0.59 9.20 10.96
C LEU A 99 1.12 10.40 11.76
N ALA A 100 2.44 10.45 12.01
CA ALA A 100 3.06 11.62 12.64
C ALA A 100 2.91 12.90 11.79
N ALA A 101 2.64 12.78 10.49
CA ALA A 101 2.38 13.89 9.58
C ALA A 101 0.92 14.35 9.53
N HIS A 102 -0.01 13.50 9.97
CA HIS A 102 -1.43 13.71 9.86
C HIS A 102 -2.10 13.55 11.25
N PRO A 103 -1.90 14.53 12.16
CA PRO A 103 -2.42 14.47 13.53
C PRO A 103 -3.95 14.37 13.60
N GLU A 104 -4.67 14.76 12.55
CA GLU A 104 -6.11 14.55 12.38
C GLU A 104 -6.52 13.06 12.43
N HIS A 105 -5.59 12.14 12.18
CA HIS A 105 -5.81 10.70 12.25
C HIS A 105 -5.19 10.06 13.51
N ALA A 106 -4.70 10.85 14.48
CA ALA A 106 -4.00 10.33 15.65
C ALA A 106 -4.85 9.39 16.54
N GLN A 107 -6.18 9.46 16.45
CA GLN A 107 -7.11 8.59 17.20
C GLN A 107 -7.72 7.47 16.33
N ALA A 108 -7.37 7.40 15.04
CA ALA A 108 -7.88 6.37 14.16
C ALA A 108 -7.24 5.01 14.48
N GLY A 109 -7.99 3.94 14.28
CA GLY A 109 -7.40 2.60 14.20
C GLY A 109 -6.43 2.51 13.02
N VAL A 110 -5.50 1.55 13.07
CA VAL A 110 -4.55 1.30 11.99
C VAL A 110 -4.70 -0.13 11.49
N ARG A 111 -4.69 -0.33 10.18
CA ARG A 111 -4.73 -1.64 9.53
C ARG A 111 -3.75 -1.69 8.36
N PHE A 112 -3.16 -2.87 8.13
CA PHE A 112 -2.34 -3.12 6.96
C PHE A 112 -3.02 -4.17 6.09
N ASP A 113 -3.31 -3.81 4.85
CA ASP A 113 -4.03 -4.65 3.91
C ASP A 113 -3.12 -5.03 2.73
N VAL A 114 -3.42 -6.16 2.09
CA VAL A 114 -2.79 -6.54 0.82
C VAL A 114 -3.87 -6.62 -0.24
N VAL A 115 -3.59 -6.06 -1.41
CA VAL A 115 -4.40 -6.25 -2.60
C VAL A 115 -3.56 -6.91 -3.68
N SER A 116 -4.06 -8.03 -4.21
CA SER A 116 -3.48 -8.65 -5.39
C SER A 116 -4.20 -8.18 -6.65
N VAL A 117 -3.43 -7.96 -7.71
CA VAL A 117 -3.94 -7.58 -9.03
C VAL A 117 -3.42 -8.58 -10.06
N THR A 118 -4.34 -9.19 -10.80
CA THR A 118 -4.03 -10.08 -11.91
C THR A 118 -4.54 -9.47 -13.20
N PRO A 119 -3.73 -9.40 -14.28
CA PRO A 119 -4.22 -8.89 -15.56
C PRO A 119 -5.48 -9.63 -16.02
N GLY A 120 -6.53 -8.87 -16.34
CA GLY A 120 -7.82 -9.42 -16.77
C GLY A 120 -8.76 -9.88 -15.65
N ALA A 121 -8.31 -9.82 -14.39
CA ALA A 121 -9.17 -10.00 -13.21
C ALA A 121 -9.27 -8.69 -12.41
N GLY A 122 -10.31 -8.58 -11.58
CA GLY A 122 -10.44 -7.49 -10.63
C GLY A 122 -9.44 -7.60 -9.47
N PRO A 123 -9.31 -6.55 -8.64
CA PRO A 123 -8.54 -6.61 -7.40
C PRO A 123 -9.10 -7.67 -6.44
N ASP A 124 -8.21 -8.42 -5.79
CA ASP A 124 -8.53 -9.37 -4.72
C ASP A 124 -7.86 -8.89 -3.42
N HIS A 125 -8.68 -8.60 -2.41
CA HIS A 125 -8.31 -7.81 -1.23
C HIS A 125 -8.33 -8.67 0.03
N LEU A 126 -7.23 -8.67 0.76
CA LEU A 126 -7.09 -9.25 2.09
C LEU A 126 -7.00 -8.13 3.13
N PRO A 127 -8.09 -7.90 3.90
CA PRO A 127 -8.06 -6.98 5.02
C PRO A 127 -7.26 -7.57 6.18
N ASP A 128 -6.64 -6.69 6.97
CA ASP A 128 -5.85 -7.05 8.15
C ASP A 128 -4.78 -8.14 7.88
N ALA A 129 -4.09 -7.99 6.76
CA ALA A 129 -3.16 -8.96 6.24
C ALA A 129 -1.98 -9.24 7.18
N TRP A 130 -1.58 -8.24 7.98
CA TRP A 130 -0.65 -8.44 9.10
C TRP A 130 -0.77 -7.31 10.14
N ARG A 131 -0.23 -7.57 11.34
CA ARG A 131 0.01 -6.57 12.37
C ARG A 131 1.52 -6.38 12.53
N PRO A 132 2.05 -5.15 12.59
CA PRO A 132 3.45 -4.93 12.95
C PRO A 132 3.74 -5.53 14.32
N GLU A 133 4.90 -6.19 14.43
CA GLU A 133 5.44 -6.58 15.75
C GLU A 133 5.88 -5.29 16.46
N GLY A 134 5.42 -5.11 17.70
CA GLY A 134 5.78 -3.96 18.54
C GLY A 134 7.22 -3.98 19.04
#